data_AF-A0A1F2P963-F1
#
_entry.id   AF-A0A1F2P963-F1
#
_cell.length_a   1.000
_cell.length_b   1.000
_cell.length_c   1.000
_cell.angle_alpha   90.00
_cell.angle_beta   90.00
_cell.angle_gamma   90.00
#
_symmetry.space_group_name_H-M   'P 1'
#
loop_
_entity.id
_entity.type
_entity.pdbx_description
1 polymer ?
#
loop_
_entity_poly.entity_id
_entity_poly.type
_entity_poly.pdbx_seq_one_letter_code
_entity_poly.pdbx_strand_id
1 'polypeptide(L)'
;MKRNVPPVGIFIGGWGMRLSTITKAALTKIFLPMPIPIGERSKIAGELQQAVSETLIEIVENEEDLKVLQSLESLGILETIPHTCQSIMNVIKKEKYENLEREVELLMKQKIEKFQRKYSGKLVSSLEKKVLERSFISDSYPALCEVLSEEDDEALLATFWEAWRETSLLAEPLNMLRVFGVDEVHAIIAEELYDWFNAIYGGHANKPHIIEVFEKKRRDTGGALANAFKAFEKLDLDDDDVVVLMSGDIWFNFFLKPAIDLHMKRQREVDKPICTVILYPVLEKESYRFGVIDSRSSEVDEGLYQIRRFIEKPEPNTPQWEEKLVINGRALINAGITIYSYGIHDEIMEIDRSFGEQKWREADVILTKLAEEGRLYGYNTGVQQAVISEFEGASLYWADIGTVDAYIREITNWGVNLIPLYTIIEGDEKMRRYAKEKGLVW
;
A
#
# COMPACT_ATOMS: atom_id res chain seq x y z
N MET A 1 -30.51 -12.38 -3.60
CA MET A 1 -29.95 -12.81 -2.29
C MET A 1 -28.91 -11.75 -1.95
N LYS A 2 -29.05 -10.96 -0.87
CA LYS A 2 -28.10 -9.86 -0.61
C LYS A 2 -26.69 -10.41 -0.48
N ARG A 3 -25.73 -9.80 -1.16
CA ARG A 3 -24.31 -10.20 -1.08
C ARG A 3 -23.80 -9.91 0.33
N ASN A 4 -23.18 -10.90 0.97
CA ASN A 4 -22.57 -10.73 2.30
C ASN A 4 -21.21 -10.02 2.25
N VAL A 5 -20.58 -10.02 1.08
CA VAL A 5 -19.27 -9.42 0.80
C VAL A 5 -19.46 -8.39 -0.33
N PRO A 6 -19.00 -7.15 -0.16
CA PRO A 6 -19.16 -6.13 -1.20
C PRO A 6 -18.27 -6.42 -2.40
N PRO A 7 -18.72 -6.15 -3.63
CA PRO A 7 -17.82 -6.10 -4.77
C PRO A 7 -16.80 -4.96 -4.59
N VAL A 8 -15.59 -5.20 -5.09
CA VAL A 8 -14.49 -4.23 -5.03
C VAL A 8 -14.08 -3.86 -6.44
N GLY A 9 -13.99 -2.56 -6.73
CA GLY A 9 -13.35 -2.03 -7.93
C GLY A 9 -11.94 -1.54 -7.60
N ILE A 10 -10.96 -1.93 -8.41
CA ILE A 10 -9.57 -1.49 -8.25
C ILE A 10 -9.12 -0.74 -9.50
N PHE A 11 -8.64 0.49 -9.32
CA PHE A 11 -8.17 1.32 -10.42
C PHE A 11 -6.71 1.01 -10.73
N ILE A 12 -6.45 0.49 -11.92
CA ILE A 12 -5.12 0.06 -12.38
C ILE A 12 -4.67 0.99 -13.49
N GLY A 13 -3.58 1.71 -13.24
CA GLY A 13 -3.16 2.84 -14.07
C GLY A 13 -3.54 4.20 -13.50
N GLY A 14 -3.64 4.30 -12.17
CA GLY A 14 -3.79 5.56 -11.45
C GLY A 14 -2.83 6.63 -11.94
N TRP A 15 -3.29 7.88 -11.92
CA TRP A 15 -2.80 9.08 -12.61
C TRP A 15 -1.46 9.65 -12.13
N GLY A 16 -0.56 8.76 -11.69
CA GLY A 16 0.86 8.98 -11.41
C GLY A 16 1.77 7.79 -11.79
N MET A 17 1.20 6.60 -11.99
CA MET A 17 1.98 5.41 -12.33
C MET A 17 2.27 5.35 -13.83
N ARG A 18 3.55 5.43 -14.19
CA ARG A 18 4.01 5.11 -15.55
C ARG A 18 4.31 3.62 -15.60
N LEU A 19 3.94 2.92 -16.68
CA LEU A 19 4.29 1.50 -16.90
C LEU A 19 5.77 1.22 -16.63
N SER A 20 6.65 2.16 -16.97
CA SER A 20 8.07 2.12 -16.66
C SER A 20 8.39 2.16 -15.16
N THR A 21 7.67 2.94 -14.35
CA THR A 21 7.76 2.95 -12.88
C THR A 21 7.35 1.59 -12.32
N ILE A 22 6.24 1.03 -12.81
CA ILE A 22 5.70 -0.24 -12.32
C ILE A 22 6.61 -1.42 -12.69
N THR A 23 7.09 -1.42 -13.93
CA THR A 23 8.01 -2.45 -14.43
C THR A 23 9.36 -2.35 -13.70
N LYS A 24 9.90 -1.14 -13.50
CA LYS A 24 11.13 -0.94 -12.72
C LYS A 24 10.96 -1.38 -11.28
N ALA A 25 9.84 -1.05 -10.63
CA ALA A 25 9.53 -1.49 -9.27
C ALA A 25 9.51 -3.02 -9.14
N ALA A 26 8.75 -3.71 -9.99
CA ALA A 26 8.67 -5.18 -9.99
C ALA A 26 10.03 -5.83 -10.30
N LEU A 27 10.77 -5.31 -11.29
CA LEU A 27 12.16 -5.71 -11.54
C LEU A 27 13.03 -5.48 -10.29
N THR A 28 12.92 -4.32 -9.63
CA THR A 28 13.67 -4.03 -8.41
C THR A 28 13.31 -4.98 -7.27
N LYS A 29 12.08 -5.48 -7.09
CA LYS A 29 11.76 -6.52 -6.08
C LYS A 29 12.27 -7.91 -6.43
N ILE A 30 12.39 -8.22 -7.73
CA ILE A 30 13.04 -9.46 -8.20
C ILE A 30 14.56 -9.39 -8.01
N PHE A 31 15.15 -8.19 -8.17
CA PHE A 31 16.58 -7.95 -8.05
C PHE A 31 17.04 -7.61 -6.62
N LEU A 32 16.14 -7.09 -5.79
CA LEU A 32 16.23 -7.09 -4.33
C LEU A 32 15.92 -8.52 -3.84
N PRO A 33 16.47 -8.95 -2.69
CA PRO A 33 16.31 -10.32 -2.23
C PRO A 33 14.82 -10.59 -1.97
N MET A 34 14.25 -11.52 -2.71
CA MET A 34 12.92 -12.11 -2.45
C MET A 34 12.81 -12.59 -1.00
N PRO A 35 11.60 -12.65 -0.42
CA PRO A 35 11.39 -13.10 0.95
C PRO A 35 11.95 -14.51 1.13
N ILE A 36 12.92 -14.61 2.03
CA ILE A 36 13.53 -15.87 2.46
C ILE A 36 12.41 -16.83 2.92
N PRO A 37 12.43 -18.11 2.46
CA PRO A 37 11.49 -19.12 2.91
C PRO A 37 11.41 -19.17 4.43
N ILE A 38 10.18 -19.25 4.98
CA ILE A 38 9.87 -19.08 6.42
C ILE A 38 10.78 -19.92 7.34
N GLY A 39 11.24 -21.10 6.89
CA GLY A 39 12.11 -21.99 7.66
C GLY A 39 13.58 -21.57 7.79
N GLU A 40 14.11 -20.72 6.89
CA GLU A 40 15.50 -20.25 6.92
C GLU A 40 15.67 -18.86 7.56
N ARG A 41 14.56 -18.19 7.90
CA ARG A 41 14.54 -16.83 8.46
C ARG A 41 15.31 -16.69 9.77
N SER A 42 15.28 -17.67 10.67
CA SER A 42 15.99 -17.57 11.96
C SER A 42 17.51 -17.63 11.82
N LYS A 43 17.99 -18.47 10.88
CA LYS A 43 19.42 -18.60 10.59
C LYS A 43 19.96 -17.35 9.88
N ILE A 44 19.21 -16.83 8.92
CA ILE A 44 19.62 -15.65 8.15
C ILE A 44 19.45 -14.36 8.96
N ALA A 45 18.42 -14.24 9.82
CA ALA A 45 18.33 -13.16 10.79
C ALA A 45 19.51 -13.19 11.77
N GLY A 46 19.96 -14.37 12.20
CA GLY A 46 21.18 -14.53 13.01
C GLY A 46 22.45 -14.10 12.27
N GLU A 47 22.62 -14.47 11.00
CA GLU A 47 23.76 -14.07 10.18
C GLU A 47 23.78 -12.56 9.87
N LEU A 48 22.61 -11.95 9.65
CA LEU A 48 22.46 -10.51 9.45
C LEU A 48 22.71 -9.73 10.75
N GLN A 49 22.21 -10.22 11.88
CA GLN A 49 22.44 -9.65 13.21
C GLN A 49 23.93 -9.71 13.57
N GLN A 50 24.60 -10.81 13.25
CA GLN A 50 26.04 -10.96 13.42
C GLN A 50 26.82 -9.96 12.52
N ALA A 51 26.44 -9.82 11.24
CA ALA A 51 27.10 -8.88 10.32
C ALA A 51 26.91 -7.41 10.73
N VAL A 52 25.73 -7.06 11.26
CA VAL A 52 25.46 -5.71 11.81
C VAL A 52 26.25 -5.49 13.09
N SER A 53 26.32 -6.47 13.99
CA SER A 53 27.13 -6.40 15.22
C SER A 53 28.62 -6.24 14.92
N GLU A 54 29.17 -7.02 13.99
CA GLU A 54 30.55 -6.91 13.52
C GLU A 54 30.85 -5.53 12.91
N THR A 55 29.91 -4.97 12.15
CA THR A 55 30.05 -3.63 11.56
C THR A 55 29.98 -2.54 12.63
N LEU A 56 29.15 -2.70 13.66
CA LEU A 56 29.09 -1.78 14.80
C LEU A 56 30.35 -1.84 15.66
N ILE A 57 30.96 -3.01 15.81
CA ILE A 57 32.26 -3.20 16.47
C ILE A 57 33.40 -2.59 15.65
N GLU A 58 33.37 -2.68 14.32
CA GLU A 58 34.37 -2.05 13.42
C GLU A 58 34.37 -0.52 13.49
N ILE A 59 33.26 0.11 13.89
CA ILE A 59 33.09 1.57 13.92
C ILE A 59 33.46 2.18 15.28
N VAL A 60 33.52 1.37 16.35
CA VAL A 60 33.72 1.85 17.72
C VAL A 60 35.13 1.56 18.21
N GLU A 61 35.94 2.60 18.39
CA GLU A 61 37.38 2.49 18.71
C GLU A 61 37.69 2.46 20.23
N ASN A 62 36.71 2.67 21.11
CA ASN A 62 36.88 2.76 22.58
C ASN A 62 36.20 1.59 23.33
N GLU A 63 36.91 0.97 24.29
CA GLU A 63 36.44 -0.11 25.18
C GLU A 63 35.15 0.21 25.97
N GLU A 64 34.88 1.48 26.29
CA GLU A 64 33.72 1.91 27.07
C GLU A 64 32.42 1.83 26.25
N ASP A 65 32.48 2.22 24.98
CA ASP A 65 31.36 2.15 24.03
C ASP A 65 31.10 0.70 23.57
N LEU A 66 32.16 -0.12 23.52
CA LEU A 66 32.07 -1.56 23.27
C LEU A 66 31.29 -2.30 24.37
N LYS A 67 31.40 -1.86 25.63
CA LYS A 67 30.63 -2.41 26.75
C LYS A 67 29.15 -2.03 26.69
N VAL A 68 28.82 -0.84 26.16
CA VAL A 68 27.43 -0.42 25.93
C VAL A 68 26.78 -1.26 24.84
N LEU A 69 27.49 -1.50 23.73
CA LEU A 69 27.05 -2.38 22.64
C LEU A 69 26.84 -3.82 23.10
N GLN A 70 27.75 -4.37 23.90
CA GLN A 70 27.61 -5.72 24.48
C GLN A 70 26.42 -5.86 25.45
N SER A 71 26.00 -4.77 26.10
CA SER A 71 24.80 -4.78 26.96
C SER A 71 23.48 -4.81 26.17
N LEU A 72 23.50 -4.39 24.89
CA LEU A 72 22.35 -4.38 23.97
C LEU A 72 22.10 -5.73 23.30
N GLU A 73 23.03 -6.69 23.36
CA GLU A 73 22.84 -8.08 22.89
C GLU A 73 21.64 -8.79 23.57
N SER A 74 21.12 -8.23 24.67
CA SER A 74 19.98 -8.76 25.41
C SER A 74 18.60 -8.33 24.88
N LEU A 75 18.53 -7.44 23.88
CA LEU A 75 17.28 -6.96 23.29
C LEU A 75 17.32 -7.18 21.77
N GLY A 76 16.26 -7.76 21.20
CA GLY A 76 16.16 -8.07 19.77
C GLY A 76 16.58 -6.89 18.89
N ILE A 77 17.72 -7.03 18.22
CA ILE A 77 18.39 -5.92 17.52
C ILE A 77 17.55 -5.42 16.34
N LEU A 78 16.75 -6.27 15.68
CA LEU A 78 15.88 -5.87 14.55
C LEU A 78 14.73 -4.93 14.97
N GLU A 79 14.12 -5.15 16.14
CA GLU A 79 13.05 -4.28 16.68
C GLU A 79 13.60 -2.96 17.25
N THR A 80 14.89 -2.93 17.56
CA THR A 80 15.53 -1.79 18.22
C THR A 80 16.45 -1.00 17.30
N ILE A 81 16.65 -1.36 16.02
CA ILE A 81 17.52 -0.62 15.08
C ILE A 81 17.28 0.90 15.14
N PRO A 82 16.05 1.43 15.10
CA PRO A 82 15.83 2.88 15.19
C PRO A 82 16.26 3.46 16.56
N HIS A 83 16.01 2.75 17.66
CA HIS A 83 16.35 3.17 19.03
C HIS A 83 17.84 3.02 19.35
N THR A 84 18.49 1.99 18.81
CA THR A 84 19.93 1.73 18.87
C THR A 84 20.67 2.79 18.05
N CYS A 85 20.21 3.08 16.84
CA CYS A 85 20.69 4.22 16.05
C CYS A 85 20.48 5.56 16.76
N GLN A 86 19.31 5.80 17.38
CA GLN A 86 19.04 7.03 18.14
C GLN A 86 19.93 7.18 19.37
N SER A 87 20.21 6.09 20.09
CA SER A 87 21.05 6.08 21.29
C SER A 87 22.53 6.28 20.93
N ILE A 88 23.00 5.64 19.86
CA ILE A 88 24.33 5.83 19.28
C ILE A 88 24.48 7.27 18.74
N MET A 89 23.47 7.80 18.04
CA MET A 89 23.43 9.19 17.57
C MET A 89 23.45 10.21 18.72
N ASN A 90 22.90 9.89 19.90
CA ASN A 90 22.95 10.74 21.09
C ASN A 90 24.33 10.71 21.78
N VAL A 91 25.06 9.59 21.69
CA VAL A 91 26.46 9.48 22.15
C VAL A 91 27.38 10.25 21.19
N ILE A 92 27.22 10.06 19.88
CA ILE A 92 28.02 10.73 18.83
C ILE A 92 27.79 12.25 18.78
N LYS A 93 26.57 12.73 19.07
CA LYS A 93 26.26 14.17 19.19
C LYS A 93 27.06 14.89 20.27
N LYS A 94 27.62 14.18 21.26
CA LYS A 94 28.48 14.79 22.29
C LYS A 94 29.90 15.09 21.80
N GLU A 95 30.37 14.49 20.70
CA GLU A 95 31.76 14.61 20.24
C GLU A 95 31.96 15.27 18.86
N LYS A 96 30.90 15.82 18.24
CA LYS A 96 30.94 16.55 16.95
C LYS A 96 31.61 15.75 15.81
N TYR A 97 30.92 14.74 15.29
CA TYR A 97 31.25 14.12 14.01
C TYR A 97 30.27 14.60 12.92
N GLU A 98 30.73 15.40 11.96
CA GLU A 98 29.88 16.08 10.96
C GLU A 98 29.50 15.22 9.73
N ASN A 99 29.90 13.95 9.62
CA ASN A 99 29.59 13.12 8.45
C ASN A 99 29.28 11.64 8.75
N LEU A 100 29.20 11.22 10.01
CA LEU A 100 29.11 9.81 10.38
C LEU A 100 27.77 9.16 10.02
N GLU A 101 26.66 9.89 10.12
CA GLU A 101 25.30 9.37 9.84
C GLU A 101 25.19 8.87 8.38
N ARG A 102 25.75 9.64 7.44
CA ARG A 102 25.78 9.30 6.03
C ARG A 102 26.73 8.15 5.72
N GLU A 103 27.83 8.06 6.45
CA GLU A 103 28.86 7.03 6.27
C GLU A 103 28.40 5.66 6.81
N VAL A 104 27.72 5.64 7.95
CA VAL A 104 27.04 4.46 8.51
C VAL A 104 25.93 3.98 7.59
N GLU A 105 25.08 4.90 7.09
CA GLU A 105 24.02 4.56 6.14
C GLU A 105 24.60 3.96 4.84
N LEU A 106 25.70 4.52 4.32
CA LEU A 106 26.40 4.02 3.14
C LEU A 106 27.02 2.63 3.37
N LEU A 107 27.67 2.40 4.51
CA LEU A 107 28.29 1.12 4.85
C LEU A 107 27.23 0.03 5.05
N MET A 108 26.11 0.35 5.70
CA MET A 108 24.98 -0.56 5.84
C MET A 108 24.38 -0.92 4.48
N LYS A 109 24.17 0.08 3.59
CA LYS A 109 23.71 -0.16 2.21
C LYS A 109 24.68 -1.05 1.44
N GLN A 110 25.99 -0.81 1.51
CA GLN A 110 27.00 -1.60 0.82
C GLN A 110 27.08 -3.05 1.31
N LYS A 111 26.93 -3.29 2.63
CA LYS A 111 26.94 -4.65 3.20
C LYS A 111 25.66 -5.41 2.86
N ILE A 112 24.51 -4.74 2.86
CA ILE A 112 23.24 -5.27 2.36
C ILE A 112 23.39 -5.62 0.87
N GLU A 113 23.89 -4.72 0.03
CA GLU A 113 24.14 -4.99 -1.40
C GLU A 113 25.10 -6.17 -1.64
N LYS A 114 26.17 -6.28 -0.85
CA LYS A 114 27.14 -7.39 -0.93
C LYS A 114 26.52 -8.72 -0.50
N PHE A 115 25.67 -8.70 0.53
CA PHE A 115 24.89 -9.86 0.96
C PHE A 115 23.86 -10.26 -0.11
N GLN A 116 23.19 -9.29 -0.73
CA GLN A 116 22.22 -9.49 -1.82
C GLN A 116 22.86 -10.16 -3.04
N ARG A 117 24.02 -9.67 -3.49
CA ARG A 117 24.78 -10.25 -4.63
C ARG A 117 25.21 -11.70 -4.41
N LYS A 118 25.41 -12.11 -3.16
CA LYS A 118 25.84 -13.48 -2.81
C LYS A 118 24.74 -14.52 -3.06
N TYR A 119 23.47 -14.14 -2.92
CA TYR A 119 22.33 -15.07 -2.97
C TYR A 119 21.48 -14.98 -4.25
N SER A 120 21.69 -13.96 -5.10
CA SER A 120 20.92 -13.73 -6.33
C SER A 120 21.70 -13.97 -7.64
N GLY A 121 22.97 -14.39 -7.53
CA GLY A 121 24.04 -14.10 -8.50
C GLY A 121 24.05 -14.76 -9.89
N LYS A 122 23.06 -15.56 -10.31
CA LYS A 122 22.99 -16.06 -11.71
C LYS A 122 21.87 -15.42 -12.52
N LEU A 123 20.65 -15.42 -11.98
CA LEU A 123 19.48 -14.81 -12.60
C LEU A 123 19.62 -13.28 -12.67
N VAL A 124 20.06 -12.66 -11.56
CA VAL A 124 20.23 -11.21 -11.46
C VAL A 124 21.35 -10.70 -12.34
N SER A 125 22.51 -11.36 -12.37
CA SER A 125 23.64 -10.91 -13.21
C SER A 125 23.41 -11.06 -14.72
N SER A 126 22.59 -12.04 -15.15
CA SER A 126 22.19 -12.19 -16.56
C SER A 126 21.22 -11.09 -16.99
N LEU A 127 20.19 -10.84 -16.17
CA LEU A 127 19.16 -9.85 -16.44
C LEU A 127 19.67 -8.41 -16.26
N GLU A 128 20.44 -8.10 -15.22
CA GLU A 128 21.09 -6.79 -15.04
C GLU A 128 22.01 -6.44 -16.20
N LYS A 129 22.77 -7.41 -16.74
CA LYS A 129 23.64 -7.17 -17.89
C LYS A 129 22.82 -6.81 -19.13
N LYS A 130 21.74 -7.55 -19.42
CA LYS A 130 20.84 -7.24 -20.54
C LYS A 130 20.04 -5.94 -20.34
N VAL A 131 19.74 -5.59 -19.08
CA VAL A 131 18.98 -4.38 -18.68
C VAL A 131 19.84 -3.12 -18.66
N LEU A 132 21.10 -3.21 -18.22
CA LEU A 132 22.06 -2.10 -18.24
C LEU A 132 22.54 -1.77 -19.66
N GLU A 133 22.58 -2.77 -20.55
CA GLU A 133 22.93 -2.59 -21.96
C GLU A 133 21.79 -1.93 -22.79
N ARG A 134 20.53 -1.94 -22.32
CA ARG A 134 19.38 -1.33 -23.01
C ARG A 134 18.63 -0.35 -22.09
N SER A 135 18.78 0.95 -22.34
CA SER A 135 18.15 2.02 -21.54
C SER A 135 16.62 1.92 -21.51
N PHE A 136 16.05 1.45 -20.41
CA PHE A 136 14.59 1.37 -20.22
C PHE A 136 13.97 2.77 -20.02
N ILE A 137 13.52 3.38 -21.13
CA ILE A 137 12.71 4.59 -21.21
C ILE A 137 11.33 4.19 -21.78
N SER A 138 10.25 4.54 -21.06
CA SER A 138 8.80 4.43 -21.36
C SER A 138 8.19 3.13 -21.91
N ASP A 139 8.93 2.19 -22.50
CA ASP A 139 8.42 1.00 -23.20
C ASP A 139 8.78 -0.32 -22.47
N SER A 140 8.73 -0.28 -21.14
CA SER A 140 9.49 -1.24 -20.32
C SER A 140 8.93 -2.66 -20.29
N TYR A 141 7.62 -2.86 -20.41
CA TYR A 141 7.04 -4.20 -20.45
C TYR A 141 7.20 -4.89 -21.82
N PRO A 142 6.96 -4.22 -22.97
CA PRO A 142 7.30 -4.79 -24.28
C PRO A 142 8.79 -5.15 -24.43
N ALA A 143 9.71 -4.28 -23.97
CA ALA A 143 11.14 -4.57 -23.99
C ALA A 143 11.54 -5.73 -23.07
N LEU A 144 10.86 -5.90 -21.91
CA LEU A 144 11.03 -7.07 -21.06
C LEU A 144 10.53 -8.34 -21.77
N CYS A 145 9.38 -8.29 -22.43
CA CYS A 145 8.85 -9.43 -23.20
C CYS A 145 9.79 -9.82 -24.34
N GLU A 146 10.39 -8.85 -25.05
CA GLU A 146 11.40 -9.09 -26.08
C GLU A 146 12.61 -9.83 -25.49
N VAL A 147 13.16 -9.34 -24.37
CA VAL A 147 14.29 -9.97 -23.68
C VAL A 147 13.98 -11.38 -23.18
N LEU A 148 12.78 -11.60 -22.64
CA LEU A 148 12.34 -12.92 -22.15
C LEU A 148 12.02 -13.90 -23.29
N SER A 149 11.64 -13.40 -24.46
CA SER A 149 11.41 -14.26 -25.65
C SER A 149 12.69 -14.81 -26.26
N GLU A 150 13.85 -14.24 -25.92
CA GLU A 150 15.18 -14.75 -26.26
C GLU A 150 15.70 -15.78 -25.23
N GLU A 151 14.93 -16.10 -24.18
CA GLU A 151 15.31 -17.07 -23.15
C GLU A 151 14.70 -18.44 -23.44
N ASP A 152 15.54 -19.46 -23.59
CA ASP A 152 15.13 -20.82 -23.96
C ASP A 152 14.91 -21.72 -22.73
N ASP A 153 15.30 -21.27 -21.52
CA ASP A 153 15.09 -22.02 -20.28
C ASP A 153 13.67 -21.80 -19.71
N GLU A 154 12.77 -22.74 -20.02
CA GLU A 154 11.38 -22.72 -19.55
C GLU A 154 11.25 -22.70 -18.01
N ALA A 155 12.17 -23.36 -17.28
CA ALA A 155 12.13 -23.39 -15.82
C ALA A 155 12.54 -22.04 -15.22
N LEU A 156 13.52 -21.39 -15.84
CA LEU A 156 13.93 -20.03 -15.47
C LEU A 156 12.82 -19.02 -15.73
N LEU A 157 12.16 -19.11 -16.89
CA LEU A 157 11.00 -18.28 -17.24
C LEU A 157 9.84 -18.49 -16.27
N ALA A 158 9.50 -19.74 -15.93
CA ALA A 158 8.46 -20.04 -14.96
C ALA A 158 8.76 -19.42 -13.59
N THR A 159 10.00 -19.56 -13.11
CA THR A 159 10.46 -18.98 -11.84
C THR A 159 10.41 -17.45 -11.87
N PHE A 160 10.85 -16.83 -12.97
CA PHE A 160 10.78 -15.39 -13.15
C PHE A 160 9.33 -14.89 -13.07
N TRP A 161 8.42 -15.53 -13.79
CA TRP A 161 7.03 -15.12 -13.80
C TRP A 161 6.35 -15.36 -12.45
N GLU A 162 6.69 -16.42 -11.73
CA GLU A 162 6.23 -16.66 -10.36
C GLU A 162 6.68 -15.54 -9.41
N ALA A 163 7.97 -15.23 -9.41
CA ALA A 163 8.53 -14.11 -8.67
C ALA A 163 7.84 -12.79 -9.08
N TRP A 164 7.73 -12.49 -10.37
CA TRP A 164 7.06 -11.28 -10.89
C TRP A 164 5.65 -11.08 -10.33
N ARG A 165 4.88 -12.16 -10.22
CA ARG A 165 3.52 -12.11 -9.67
C ARG A 165 3.50 -11.79 -8.19
N GLU A 166 4.26 -12.52 -7.38
CA GLU A 166 4.35 -12.29 -5.92
C GLU A 166 4.94 -10.92 -5.55
N THR A 167 5.74 -10.38 -6.46
CA THR A 167 6.45 -9.14 -6.27
C THR A 167 5.76 -7.93 -6.92
N SER A 168 4.68 -8.16 -7.66
CA SER A 168 3.95 -7.09 -8.30
C SER A 168 3.38 -6.12 -7.28
N LEU A 169 3.20 -4.86 -7.69
CA LEU A 169 2.57 -3.85 -6.84
C LEU A 169 1.17 -4.27 -6.38
N LEU A 170 0.45 -5.00 -7.23
CA LEU A 170 -0.92 -5.46 -6.99
C LEU A 170 -0.99 -6.69 -6.09
N ALA A 171 0.11 -7.42 -5.91
CA ALA A 171 0.13 -8.65 -5.11
C ALA A 171 -0.33 -8.40 -3.67
N GLU A 172 0.21 -7.36 -3.04
CA GLU A 172 -0.08 -7.04 -1.64
C GLU A 172 -1.55 -6.65 -1.41
N PRO A 173 -2.14 -5.67 -2.14
CA PRO A 173 -3.55 -5.33 -1.96
C PRO A 173 -4.49 -6.50 -2.33
N LEU A 174 -4.18 -7.28 -3.38
CA LEU A 174 -5.01 -8.44 -3.74
C LEU A 174 -4.97 -9.54 -2.68
N ASN A 175 -3.81 -9.80 -2.07
CA ASN A 175 -3.68 -10.74 -0.96
C ASN A 175 -4.45 -10.28 0.29
N MET A 176 -4.43 -8.99 0.59
CA MET A 176 -5.25 -8.42 1.67
C MET A 176 -6.74 -8.62 1.42
N LEU A 177 -7.23 -8.27 0.22
CA LEU A 177 -8.63 -8.46 -0.16
C LEU A 177 -9.06 -9.95 -0.07
N ARG A 178 -8.21 -10.86 -0.56
CA ARG A 178 -8.41 -12.31 -0.48
C ARG A 178 -8.62 -12.78 0.96
N VAL A 179 -7.74 -12.36 1.87
CA VAL A 179 -7.82 -12.74 3.28
C VAL A 179 -9.02 -12.14 3.98
N PHE A 180 -9.46 -10.95 3.56
CA PHE A 180 -10.66 -10.35 4.11
C PHE A 180 -11.91 -11.13 3.75
N GLY A 181 -11.87 -11.93 2.67
CA GLY A 181 -13.00 -12.70 2.15
C GLY A 181 -13.61 -12.08 0.90
N VAL A 182 -12.93 -11.10 0.28
CA VAL A 182 -13.31 -10.56 -1.04
C VAL A 182 -13.01 -11.62 -2.10
N ASP A 183 -14.06 -12.14 -2.71
CA ASP A 183 -13.98 -13.19 -3.70
C ASP A 183 -13.98 -12.66 -5.15
N GLU A 184 -14.35 -11.40 -5.37
CA GLU A 184 -14.56 -10.80 -6.69
C GLU A 184 -14.02 -9.36 -6.71
N VAL A 185 -13.14 -9.06 -7.67
CA VAL A 185 -12.53 -7.73 -7.86
C VAL A 185 -12.70 -7.30 -9.31
N HIS A 186 -13.26 -6.14 -9.55
CA HIS A 186 -13.37 -5.54 -10.88
C HIS A 186 -12.15 -4.65 -11.12
N ALA A 187 -11.24 -5.09 -11.98
CA ALA A 187 -10.05 -4.33 -12.32
C ALA A 187 -10.37 -3.35 -13.44
N ILE A 188 -10.33 -2.04 -13.16
CA ILE A 188 -10.50 -0.98 -14.15
C ILE A 188 -9.12 -0.62 -14.69
N ILE A 189 -8.83 -1.07 -15.91
CA ILE A 189 -7.48 -1.08 -16.48
C ILE A 189 -7.44 -0.13 -17.67
N ALA A 190 -6.48 0.81 -17.63
CA ALA A 190 -6.16 1.62 -18.81
C ALA A 190 -5.62 0.72 -19.93
N GLU A 191 -6.08 0.92 -21.17
CA GLU A 191 -5.74 0.07 -22.33
C GLU A 191 -4.23 -0.20 -22.47
N GLU A 192 -3.40 0.81 -22.24
CA GLU A 192 -1.93 0.69 -22.33
C GLU A 192 -1.29 -0.22 -21.26
N LEU A 193 -2.03 -0.62 -20.24
CA LEU A 193 -1.56 -1.48 -19.15
C LEU A 193 -2.12 -2.90 -19.21
N TYR A 194 -2.95 -3.20 -20.20
CA TYR A 194 -3.64 -4.49 -20.27
C TYR A 194 -2.68 -5.68 -20.30
N ASP A 195 -1.71 -5.66 -21.21
CA ASP A 195 -0.79 -6.79 -21.35
C ASP A 195 0.09 -6.97 -20.10
N TRP A 196 0.48 -5.87 -19.46
CA TRP A 196 1.21 -5.89 -18.18
C TRP A 196 0.36 -6.48 -17.06
N PHE A 197 -0.92 -6.08 -16.99
CA PHE A 197 -1.86 -6.59 -16.01
C PHE A 197 -2.05 -8.11 -16.19
N ASN A 198 -2.22 -8.58 -17.42
CA ASN A 198 -2.36 -9.99 -17.73
C ASN A 198 -1.12 -10.81 -17.38
N ALA A 199 0.09 -10.28 -17.58
CA ALA A 199 1.32 -10.97 -17.15
C ALA A 199 1.37 -11.20 -15.64
N ILE A 200 0.86 -10.24 -14.86
CA ILE A 200 0.84 -10.33 -13.41
C ILE A 200 -0.33 -11.20 -12.94
N TYR A 201 -1.50 -11.03 -13.53
CA TYR A 201 -2.68 -11.71 -13.02
C TYR A 201 -2.85 -13.13 -13.56
N GLY A 202 -2.44 -13.39 -14.81
CA GLY A 202 -2.71 -14.64 -15.53
C GLY A 202 -2.14 -15.91 -14.91
N GLY A 203 -1.30 -15.80 -13.86
CA GLY A 203 -0.79 -16.93 -13.08
C GLY A 203 -1.34 -17.06 -11.66
N HIS A 204 -2.27 -16.20 -11.20
CA HIS A 204 -2.89 -16.35 -9.89
C HIS A 204 -3.97 -17.44 -9.91
N ALA A 205 -3.69 -18.56 -9.25
CA ALA A 205 -4.69 -19.60 -9.02
C ALA A 205 -5.70 -19.13 -7.96
N ASN A 206 -6.93 -18.86 -8.41
CA ASN A 206 -8.18 -18.85 -7.64
C ASN A 206 -8.22 -17.92 -6.39
N LYS A 207 -8.64 -16.67 -6.63
CA LYS A 207 -9.22 -15.67 -5.70
C LYS A 207 -8.31 -14.48 -5.31
N PRO A 208 -8.84 -13.23 -5.24
CA PRO A 208 -10.14 -12.85 -5.77
C PRO A 208 -10.22 -13.10 -7.29
N HIS A 209 -11.40 -13.49 -7.76
CA HIS A 209 -11.68 -13.58 -9.19
C HIS A 209 -11.68 -12.16 -9.75
N ILE A 210 -10.78 -11.90 -10.70
CA ILE A 210 -10.71 -10.59 -11.32
C ILE A 210 -11.59 -10.55 -12.56
N ILE A 211 -12.46 -9.55 -12.60
CA ILE A 211 -13.25 -9.17 -13.77
C ILE A 211 -12.61 -7.93 -14.38
N GLU A 212 -12.08 -8.08 -15.58
CA GLU A 212 -11.42 -7.00 -16.30
C GLU A 212 -12.43 -6.01 -16.89
N VAL A 213 -12.17 -4.73 -16.66
CA VAL A 213 -12.96 -3.60 -17.17
C VAL A 213 -12.00 -2.65 -17.88
N PHE A 214 -12.11 -2.60 -19.20
CA PHE A 214 -11.19 -1.84 -20.02
C PHE A 214 -11.60 -0.38 -20.16
N GLU A 215 -10.65 0.51 -19.90
CA GLU A 215 -10.76 1.92 -20.21
C GLU A 215 -9.93 2.25 -21.47
N LYS A 216 -10.62 2.30 -22.63
CA LYS A 216 -10.01 2.63 -23.94
C LYS A 216 -9.32 4.01 -23.98
N LYS A 217 -9.72 4.92 -23.10
CA LYS A 217 -9.18 6.27 -23.04
C LYS A 217 -9.17 6.70 -21.60
N ARG A 218 -7.98 6.98 -21.07
CA ARG A 218 -7.78 7.49 -19.72
C ARG A 218 -8.58 8.80 -19.53
N ARG A 219 -9.65 8.80 -18.71
CA ARG A 219 -10.57 9.95 -18.44
C ARG A 219 -10.51 10.55 -17.02
N ASP A 220 -9.42 10.31 -16.30
CA ASP A 220 -9.16 10.64 -14.88
C ASP A 220 -9.92 9.72 -13.89
N THR A 221 -9.72 9.91 -12.58
CA THR A 221 -10.32 9.05 -11.54
C THR A 221 -11.85 9.00 -11.62
N GLY A 222 -12.50 10.09 -12.04
CA GLY A 222 -13.94 10.12 -12.24
C GLY A 222 -14.43 9.27 -13.42
N GLY A 223 -13.70 9.28 -14.54
CA GLY A 223 -14.02 8.42 -15.68
C GLY A 223 -13.83 6.93 -15.36
N ALA A 224 -12.78 6.60 -14.61
CA ALA A 224 -12.54 5.24 -14.11
C ALA A 224 -13.62 4.80 -13.11
N LEU A 225 -14.02 5.68 -12.18
CA LEU A 225 -15.13 5.50 -11.26
C LEU A 225 -16.43 5.17 -12.01
N ALA A 226 -16.77 5.96 -13.05
CA ALA A 226 -17.95 5.71 -13.86
C ALA A 226 -17.90 4.36 -14.58
N ASN A 227 -16.73 3.93 -15.07
CA ASN A 227 -16.56 2.62 -15.68
C ASN A 227 -16.70 1.48 -14.67
N ALA A 228 -16.22 1.65 -13.43
CA ALA A 228 -16.42 0.69 -12.35
C ALA A 228 -17.93 0.49 -12.06
N PHE A 229 -18.67 1.59 -11.90
CA PHE A 229 -20.11 1.55 -11.65
C PHE A 229 -20.90 0.90 -12.80
N LYS A 230 -20.53 1.16 -14.06
CA LYS A 230 -21.09 0.44 -15.23
C LYS A 230 -20.79 -1.06 -15.21
N ALA A 231 -19.62 -1.45 -14.74
CA ALA A 231 -19.30 -2.87 -14.60
C ALA A 231 -20.14 -3.56 -13.52
N PHE A 232 -20.47 -2.83 -12.45
CA PHE A 232 -21.32 -3.32 -11.36
C PHE A 232 -22.80 -3.44 -11.75
N GLU A 233 -23.29 -2.79 -12.80
CA GLU A 233 -24.68 -2.96 -13.30
C GLU A 233 -25.04 -4.44 -13.55
N LYS A 234 -24.05 -5.28 -13.86
CA LYS A 234 -24.23 -6.71 -14.11
C LYS A 234 -24.41 -7.55 -12.84
N LEU A 235 -24.26 -6.94 -11.66
CA LEU A 235 -24.22 -7.63 -10.37
C LEU A 235 -25.56 -7.67 -9.63
N ASP A 236 -26.63 -7.09 -10.21
CA ASP A 236 -27.99 -7.06 -9.63
C ASP A 236 -27.98 -6.51 -8.19
N LEU A 237 -27.33 -5.35 -8.00
CA LEU A 237 -27.18 -4.69 -6.71
C LEU A 237 -28.39 -3.81 -6.38
N ASP A 238 -28.82 -3.83 -5.12
CA ASP A 238 -29.80 -2.90 -4.57
C ASP A 238 -29.14 -1.53 -4.26
N ASP A 239 -29.91 -0.45 -4.14
CA ASP A 239 -29.40 0.89 -3.82
C ASP A 239 -28.60 0.96 -2.50
N ASP A 240 -28.96 0.11 -1.53
CA ASP A 240 -28.30 0.03 -0.22
C ASP A 240 -27.10 -0.94 -0.21
N ASP A 241 -26.85 -1.67 -1.31
CA ASP A 241 -25.67 -2.52 -1.39
C ASP A 241 -24.40 -1.66 -1.44
N VAL A 242 -23.32 -2.20 -0.87
CA VAL A 242 -22.06 -1.48 -0.74
C VAL A 242 -21.11 -1.88 -1.86
N VAL A 243 -20.45 -0.90 -2.46
CA VAL A 243 -19.31 -1.12 -3.36
C VAL A 243 -18.08 -0.42 -2.80
N VAL A 244 -16.92 -1.07 -2.88
CA VAL A 244 -15.65 -0.49 -2.44
C VAL A 244 -14.82 -0.16 -3.67
N LEU A 245 -14.23 1.02 -3.70
CA LEU A 245 -13.32 1.45 -4.75
C LEU A 245 -11.97 1.83 -4.14
N MET A 246 -10.89 1.42 -4.80
CA MET A 246 -9.55 1.68 -4.30
C MET A 246 -8.54 1.90 -5.42
N SER A 247 -7.50 2.66 -5.12
CA SER A 247 -6.34 2.76 -5.99
C SER A 247 -5.55 1.45 -6.00
N GLY A 248 -5.01 1.05 -7.15
CA GLY A 248 -4.15 -0.13 -7.29
C GLY A 248 -2.72 0.07 -6.81
N ASP A 249 -2.36 1.28 -6.38
CA ASP A 249 -1.00 1.67 -6.00
C ASP A 249 -0.79 1.94 -4.52
N ILE A 250 -1.70 1.45 -3.68
CA ILE A 250 -1.59 1.56 -2.23
C ILE A 250 -1.31 0.20 -1.60
N TRP A 251 -0.43 0.21 -0.61
CA TRP A 251 -0.26 -0.90 0.33
C TRP A 251 -0.83 -0.50 1.67
N PHE A 252 -1.50 -1.44 2.34
CA PHE A 252 -2.17 -1.14 3.60
C PHE A 252 -2.28 -2.35 4.49
N ASN A 253 -2.27 -2.09 5.81
CA ASN A 253 -2.32 -3.10 6.86
C ASN A 253 -3.41 -2.75 7.89
N PHE A 254 -4.66 -2.70 7.43
CA PHE A 254 -5.85 -2.47 8.24
C PHE A 254 -7.07 -3.16 7.63
N PHE A 255 -8.09 -3.42 8.44
CA PHE A 255 -9.31 -4.13 8.05
C PHE A 255 -10.35 -3.20 7.43
N LEU A 256 -10.98 -3.63 6.32
CA LEU A 256 -12.05 -2.86 5.67
C LEU A 256 -13.44 -3.13 6.25
N LYS A 257 -13.67 -4.35 6.76
CA LYS A 257 -15.00 -4.76 7.22
C LYS A 257 -15.58 -3.85 8.32
N PRO A 258 -14.83 -3.39 9.34
CA PRO A 258 -15.37 -2.43 10.32
C PRO A 258 -15.85 -1.11 9.70
N ALA A 259 -15.12 -0.58 8.70
CA ALA A 259 -15.52 0.63 8.00
C ALA A 259 -16.80 0.43 7.16
N ILE A 260 -16.92 -0.75 6.53
CA ILE A 260 -18.10 -1.15 5.75
C ILE A 260 -19.31 -1.33 6.66
N ASP A 261 -19.15 -2.01 7.79
CA ASP A 261 -20.23 -2.21 8.76
C ASP A 261 -20.78 -0.86 9.28
N LEU A 262 -19.89 0.10 9.58
CA LEU A 262 -20.28 1.46 9.97
C LEU A 262 -20.92 2.25 8.82
N HIS A 263 -20.42 2.12 7.60
CA HIS A 263 -21.04 2.68 6.41
C HIS A 263 -22.48 2.17 6.24
N MET A 264 -22.68 0.85 6.31
CA MET A 264 -24.00 0.23 6.21
C MET A 264 -24.94 0.66 7.34
N LYS A 265 -24.42 0.73 8.58
CA LYS A 265 -25.18 1.25 9.72
C LYS A 265 -25.66 2.67 9.42
N ARG A 266 -24.76 3.53 8.95
CA ARG A 266 -25.08 4.93 8.66
C ARG A 266 -26.03 5.09 7.48
N GLN A 267 -25.87 4.31 6.41
CA GLN A 267 -26.76 4.32 5.25
C GLN A 267 -28.21 4.00 5.66
N ARG A 268 -28.44 3.11 6.64
CA ARG A 268 -29.80 2.81 7.15
C ARG A 268 -30.45 3.95 7.93
N GLU A 269 -29.68 4.94 8.37
CA GLU A 269 -30.16 6.09 9.13
C GLU A 269 -30.52 7.29 8.25
N VAL A 270 -30.28 7.19 6.93
CA VAL A 270 -30.47 8.28 5.98
C VAL A 270 -31.17 7.80 4.71
N ASP A 271 -31.97 8.67 4.09
CA ASP A 271 -32.76 8.31 2.91
C ASP A 271 -32.02 8.49 1.57
N LYS A 272 -30.78 8.97 1.60
CA LYS A 272 -29.96 9.23 0.41
C LYS A 272 -28.68 8.43 0.45
N PRO A 273 -28.19 7.91 -0.70
CA PRO A 273 -26.93 7.19 -0.77
C PRO A 273 -25.77 8.00 -0.20
N ILE A 274 -24.88 7.36 0.57
CA ILE A 274 -23.72 8.01 1.17
C ILE A 274 -22.40 7.50 0.58
N CYS A 275 -21.33 8.24 0.85
CA CYS A 275 -19.96 7.81 0.61
C CYS A 275 -19.17 7.87 1.91
N THR A 276 -18.29 6.90 2.14
CA THR A 276 -17.31 6.90 3.21
C THR A 276 -15.91 6.73 2.63
N VAL A 277 -15.03 7.68 2.86
CA VAL A 277 -13.60 7.54 2.53
C VAL A 277 -12.86 6.88 3.69
N ILE A 278 -11.80 6.12 3.40
CA ILE A 278 -10.89 5.66 4.43
C ILE A 278 -9.90 6.77 4.76
N LEU A 279 -9.78 7.08 6.04
CA LEU A 279 -8.86 8.07 6.58
C LEU A 279 -7.69 7.36 7.28
N TYR A 280 -6.47 7.75 6.93
CA TYR A 280 -5.26 7.28 7.59
C TYR A 280 -4.64 8.37 8.46
N PRO A 281 -4.28 8.10 9.72
CA PRO A 281 -3.67 9.09 10.58
C PRO A 281 -2.15 9.19 10.31
N VAL A 282 -1.69 10.36 9.86
CA VAL A 282 -0.27 10.67 9.66
C VAL A 282 0.21 11.69 10.68
N LEU A 283 1.52 11.76 10.94
CA LEU A 283 2.07 12.85 11.74
C LEU A 283 1.73 14.19 11.09
N GLU A 284 1.31 15.17 11.89
CA GLU A 284 0.88 16.48 11.37
C GLU A 284 1.91 17.10 10.42
N LYS A 285 3.19 17.01 10.77
CA LYS A 285 4.31 17.55 9.96
C LYS A 285 4.41 16.93 8.55
N GLU A 286 3.80 15.77 8.31
CA GLU A 286 3.83 15.06 7.02
C GLU A 286 2.57 15.33 6.19
N SER A 287 1.56 15.99 6.77
CA SER A 287 0.26 16.16 6.14
C SER A 287 0.26 17.08 4.93
N TYR A 288 1.30 17.90 4.74
CA TYR A 288 1.45 18.79 3.57
C TYR A 288 1.51 18.03 2.24
N ARG A 289 1.76 16.72 2.28
CA ARG A 289 1.88 15.86 1.10
C ARG A 289 0.54 15.33 0.60
N PHE A 290 -0.52 15.45 1.39
CA PHE A 290 -1.77 14.73 1.20
C PHE A 290 -3.00 15.62 1.31
N GLY A 291 -4.14 15.14 0.81
CA GLY A 291 -5.44 15.72 1.10
C GLY A 291 -5.90 15.34 2.51
N VAL A 292 -6.17 16.34 3.35
CA VAL A 292 -6.64 16.19 4.74
C VAL A 292 -8.08 16.65 4.90
N ILE A 293 -8.78 16.18 5.93
CA ILE A 293 -10.09 16.75 6.28
C ILE A 293 -9.95 18.01 7.15
N ASP A 294 -10.92 18.92 7.05
CA ASP A 294 -10.92 20.17 7.80
C ASP A 294 -11.41 19.99 9.26
N SER A 295 -11.05 20.92 10.13
CA SER A 295 -11.36 20.92 11.57
C SER A 295 -12.84 21.08 11.89
N ARG A 296 -13.67 21.44 10.90
CA ARG A 296 -15.14 21.46 11.01
C ARG A 296 -15.78 20.10 10.80
N SER A 297 -15.01 19.12 10.31
CA SER A 297 -15.44 17.72 10.26
C SER A 297 -15.55 17.17 11.68
N SER A 298 -16.62 16.43 11.96
CA SER A 298 -16.97 16.00 13.32
C SER A 298 -17.16 14.49 13.40
N GLU A 299 -16.66 13.87 14.46
CA GLU A 299 -16.92 12.47 14.76
C GLU A 299 -18.41 12.25 15.09
N VAL A 300 -19.03 11.29 14.43
CA VAL A 300 -20.46 10.95 14.57
C VAL A 300 -20.67 9.53 15.08
N ASP A 301 -19.66 8.67 15.00
CA ASP A 301 -19.61 7.32 15.54
C ASP A 301 -18.14 6.90 15.72
N GLU A 302 -17.86 5.72 16.27
CA GLU A 302 -16.51 5.22 16.58
C GLU A 302 -15.55 5.31 15.38
N GLY A 303 -14.72 6.36 15.35
CA GLY A 303 -13.81 6.64 14.24
C GLY A 303 -14.48 7.13 12.95
N LEU A 304 -15.80 7.29 12.91
CA LEU A 304 -16.53 7.77 11.73
C LEU A 304 -16.77 9.28 11.84
N TYR A 305 -16.25 10.03 10.88
CA TYR A 305 -16.37 11.49 10.81
C TYR A 305 -17.35 11.88 9.71
N GLN A 306 -18.23 12.84 9.95
CA GLN A 306 -18.94 13.54 8.88
C GLN A 306 -18.01 14.61 8.31
N ILE A 307 -17.64 14.48 7.03
CA ILE A 307 -16.66 15.35 6.39
C ILE A 307 -17.35 16.60 5.86
N ARG A 308 -16.77 17.76 6.15
CA ARG A 308 -17.25 19.05 5.60
C ARG A 308 -16.47 19.50 4.38
N ARG A 309 -15.15 19.30 4.38
CA ARG A 309 -14.29 19.69 3.26
C ARG A 309 -12.97 18.92 3.30
N PHE A 310 -12.41 18.65 2.12
CA PHE A 310 -11.01 18.29 1.97
C PHE A 310 -10.13 19.52 1.72
N ILE A 311 -8.96 19.54 2.32
CA ILE A 311 -7.90 20.51 2.09
C ILE A 311 -6.76 19.76 1.39
N GLU A 312 -6.58 19.98 0.10
CA GLU A 312 -5.54 19.33 -0.69
C GLU A 312 -4.17 19.95 -0.36
N LYS A 313 -3.25 19.15 0.19
CA LYS A 313 -1.84 19.49 0.39
C LYS A 313 -1.64 20.85 1.09
N PRO A 314 -2.13 20.99 2.34
CA PRO A 314 -2.02 22.25 3.06
C PRO A 314 -0.55 22.64 3.26
N GLU A 315 -0.18 23.84 2.84
CA GLU A 315 1.19 24.34 2.99
C GLU A 315 1.44 24.86 4.41
N PRO A 316 2.59 24.56 5.05
CA PRO A 316 2.92 25.08 6.37
C PRO A 316 2.84 26.61 6.47
N ASN A 317 2.35 27.13 7.60
CA ASN A 317 2.16 28.56 7.88
C ASN A 317 1.10 29.27 7.01
N THR A 318 0.17 28.52 6.39
CA THR A 318 -0.98 29.09 5.68
C THR A 318 -2.27 28.91 6.50
N PRO A 319 -3.34 29.67 6.23
CA PRO A 319 -4.64 29.44 6.89
C PRO A 319 -5.14 27.99 6.72
N GLN A 320 -4.92 27.40 5.55
CA GLN A 320 -5.27 26.01 5.25
C GLN A 320 -4.56 25.00 6.17
N TRP A 321 -3.34 25.33 6.62
CA TRP A 321 -2.60 24.51 7.60
C TRP A 321 -3.31 24.49 8.95
N GLU A 322 -3.81 25.63 9.42
CA GLU A 322 -4.51 25.74 10.71
C GLU A 322 -5.93 25.18 10.64
N GLU A 323 -6.52 25.14 9.44
CA GLU A 323 -7.89 24.64 9.21
C GLU A 323 -7.98 23.11 9.15
N LYS A 324 -6.86 22.38 9.13
CA LYS A 324 -6.89 20.91 9.09
C LYS A 324 -7.27 20.30 10.44
N LEU A 325 -7.97 19.16 10.42
CA LEU A 325 -8.25 18.42 11.64
C LEU A 325 -7.00 17.69 12.13
N VAL A 326 -6.61 17.95 13.39
CA VAL A 326 -5.48 17.28 14.06
C VAL A 326 -5.96 16.66 15.37
N ILE A 327 -5.74 15.36 15.53
CA ILE A 327 -6.12 14.59 16.72
C ILE A 327 -4.84 13.96 17.26
N ASN A 328 -4.47 14.31 18.50
CA ASN A 328 -3.28 13.79 19.18
C ASN A 328 -2.00 13.92 18.33
N GLY A 329 -1.80 15.08 17.68
CA GLY A 329 -0.64 15.37 16.83
C GLY A 329 -0.66 14.67 15.46
N ARG A 330 -1.79 14.07 15.07
CA ARG A 330 -1.97 13.41 13.78
C ARG A 330 -3.07 14.05 12.94
N ALA A 331 -2.79 14.29 11.67
CA ALA A 331 -3.78 14.70 10.69
C ALA A 331 -4.40 13.48 10.01
N LEU A 332 -5.68 13.56 9.63
CA LEU A 332 -6.38 12.49 8.93
C LEU A 332 -6.36 12.75 7.42
N ILE A 333 -5.69 11.86 6.67
CA ILE A 333 -5.54 11.95 5.21
C ILE A 333 -6.47 10.97 4.49
N ASN A 334 -6.89 11.31 3.27
CA ASN A 334 -7.57 10.35 2.39
C ASN A 334 -6.61 9.24 1.95
N ALA A 335 -6.92 7.98 2.29
CA ALA A 335 -6.09 6.81 2.03
C ALA A 335 -6.25 6.22 0.61
N GLY A 336 -7.09 6.83 -0.25
CA GLY A 336 -7.33 6.36 -1.62
C GLY A 336 -8.25 5.13 -1.70
N ILE A 337 -9.08 4.92 -0.68
CA ILE A 337 -10.14 3.89 -0.64
C ILE A 337 -11.46 4.59 -0.31
N THR A 338 -12.48 4.33 -1.11
CA THR A 338 -13.83 4.90 -0.97
C THR A 338 -14.87 3.77 -0.93
N ILE A 339 -15.89 3.95 -0.09
CA ILE A 339 -16.98 3.02 0.13
C ILE A 339 -18.27 3.75 -0.24
N TYR A 340 -19.01 3.24 -1.21
CA TYR A 340 -20.24 3.83 -1.70
C TYR A 340 -21.43 2.94 -1.42
N SER A 341 -22.56 3.56 -1.08
CA SER A 341 -23.86 2.93 -1.27
C SER A 341 -24.19 2.98 -2.77
N TYR A 342 -24.55 1.83 -3.35
CA TYR A 342 -24.64 1.68 -4.80
C TYR A 342 -25.67 2.61 -5.45
N GLY A 343 -26.71 3.03 -4.72
CA GLY A 343 -27.73 3.97 -5.20
C GLY A 343 -27.18 5.34 -5.65
N ILE A 344 -25.90 5.64 -5.41
CA ILE A 344 -25.21 6.80 -6.00
C ILE A 344 -24.95 6.65 -7.52
N HIS A 345 -25.16 5.44 -8.06
CA HIS A 345 -24.91 5.06 -9.45
C HIS A 345 -25.40 6.11 -10.46
N ASP A 346 -26.67 6.50 -10.35
CA ASP A 346 -27.30 7.41 -11.30
C ASP A 346 -26.68 8.82 -11.25
N GLU A 347 -26.30 9.28 -10.06
CA GLU A 347 -25.60 10.56 -9.89
C GLU A 347 -24.21 10.52 -10.54
N ILE A 348 -23.46 9.41 -10.39
CA ILE A 348 -22.15 9.23 -11.04
C ILE A 348 -22.32 9.18 -12.56
N MET A 349 -23.32 8.46 -13.07
CA MET A 349 -23.59 8.37 -14.52
C MET A 349 -24.04 9.70 -15.12
N GLU A 350 -24.77 10.52 -14.36
CA GLU A 350 -25.14 11.87 -14.79
C GLU A 350 -23.93 12.80 -14.82
N ILE A 351 -23.07 12.76 -13.80
CA ILE A 351 -21.82 13.51 -13.76
C ILE A 351 -20.94 13.12 -14.97
N ASP A 352 -20.68 11.82 -15.18
CA ASP A 352 -19.84 11.36 -16.32
C ASP A 352 -20.41 11.83 -17.66
N ARG A 353 -21.74 11.79 -17.85
CA ARG A 353 -22.40 12.32 -19.06
C ARG A 353 -22.22 13.82 -19.21
N SER A 354 -22.26 14.59 -18.13
CA SER A 354 -22.11 16.05 -18.16
C SER A 354 -20.71 16.50 -18.59
N PHE A 355 -19.68 15.72 -18.23
CA PHE A 355 -18.30 15.95 -18.66
C PHE A 355 -18.00 15.32 -20.03
N GLY A 356 -18.73 14.29 -20.44
CA GLY A 356 -18.57 13.61 -21.73
C GLY A 356 -17.18 12.98 -21.87
N GLU A 357 -16.36 13.56 -22.76
CA GLU A 357 -14.95 13.14 -22.94
C GLU A 357 -13.96 13.93 -22.07
N GLN A 358 -14.41 14.98 -21.39
CA GLN A 358 -13.53 15.77 -20.52
C GLN A 358 -13.14 14.97 -19.27
N LYS A 359 -11.94 15.25 -18.77
CA LYS A 359 -11.43 14.66 -17.53
C LYS A 359 -12.11 15.28 -16.32
N TRP A 360 -12.43 14.46 -15.34
CA TRP A 360 -12.93 14.92 -14.06
C TRP A 360 -12.43 14.01 -12.93
N ARG A 361 -12.12 14.60 -11.77
CA ARG A 361 -11.58 13.87 -10.62
C ARG A 361 -12.69 13.58 -9.61
N GLU A 362 -12.71 12.35 -9.10
CA GLU A 362 -13.63 11.92 -8.04
C GLU A 362 -13.61 12.91 -6.86
N ALA A 363 -12.41 13.23 -6.36
CA ALA A 363 -12.23 14.12 -5.22
C ALA A 363 -12.80 15.53 -5.46
N ASP A 364 -12.59 16.11 -6.63
CA ASP A 364 -13.00 17.48 -6.93
C ASP A 364 -14.51 17.61 -7.12
N VAL A 365 -15.16 16.58 -7.68
CA VAL A 365 -16.55 16.65 -8.14
C VAL A 365 -17.48 15.93 -7.18
N ILE A 366 -17.40 14.59 -7.10
CA ILE A 366 -18.38 13.81 -6.33
C ILE A 366 -18.13 13.97 -4.83
N LEU A 367 -16.88 13.90 -4.36
CA LEU A 367 -16.61 14.00 -2.93
C LEU A 367 -16.91 15.41 -2.40
N THR A 368 -16.54 16.46 -3.14
CA THR A 368 -16.91 17.85 -2.81
C THR A 368 -18.42 18.01 -2.70
N LYS A 369 -19.18 17.57 -3.73
CA LYS A 369 -20.65 17.65 -3.73
C LYS A 369 -21.24 16.92 -2.51
N LEU A 370 -20.79 15.69 -2.23
CA LEU A 370 -21.31 14.92 -1.09
C LEU A 370 -20.94 15.55 0.26
N ALA A 371 -19.78 16.20 0.38
CA ALA A 371 -19.40 16.92 1.59
C ALA A 371 -20.30 18.13 1.84
N GLU A 372 -20.61 18.90 0.79
CA GLU A 372 -21.53 20.05 0.84
C GLU A 372 -22.96 19.61 1.22
N GLU A 373 -23.40 18.45 0.71
CA GLU A 373 -24.70 17.85 1.05
C GLU A 373 -24.73 17.14 2.41
N GLY A 374 -23.58 17.01 3.10
CA GLY A 374 -23.46 16.29 4.37
C GLY A 374 -23.62 14.77 4.25
N ARG A 375 -23.43 14.22 3.04
CA ARG A 375 -23.52 12.79 2.69
C ARG A 375 -22.15 12.10 2.61
N LEU A 376 -21.07 12.84 2.86
CA LEU A 376 -19.71 12.31 2.89
C LEU A 376 -19.26 12.03 4.32
N TYR A 377 -18.71 10.84 4.53
CA TYR A 377 -18.12 10.39 5.78
C TYR A 377 -16.67 9.97 5.59
N GLY A 378 -15.94 9.85 6.69
CA GLY A 378 -14.56 9.38 6.72
C GLY A 378 -14.34 8.43 7.89
N TYR A 379 -13.77 7.26 7.63
CA TYR A 379 -13.45 6.28 8.67
C TYR A 379 -11.96 6.34 9.04
N ASN A 380 -11.66 6.74 10.27
CA ASN A 380 -10.31 6.81 10.81
C ASN A 380 -9.78 5.42 11.17
N THR A 381 -8.86 4.89 10.35
CA THR A 381 -8.20 3.59 10.59
C THR A 381 -7.38 3.55 11.89
N GLY A 382 -7.03 4.71 12.47
CA GLY A 382 -6.32 4.80 13.74
C GLY A 382 -7.02 4.09 14.91
N VAL A 383 -8.36 3.96 14.87
CA VAL A 383 -9.10 3.20 15.89
C VAL A 383 -8.77 1.70 15.88
N GLN A 384 -8.21 1.19 14.78
CA GLN A 384 -7.81 -0.21 14.67
C GLN A 384 -6.39 -0.48 15.21
N GLN A 385 -5.64 0.55 15.63
CA GLN A 385 -4.25 0.38 16.08
C GLN A 385 -4.13 -0.68 17.18
N ALA A 386 -5.03 -0.64 18.18
CA ALA A 386 -4.99 -1.57 19.31
C ALA A 386 -5.21 -3.01 18.86
N VAL A 387 -6.25 -3.26 18.05
CA VAL A 387 -6.58 -4.62 17.59
C VAL A 387 -5.54 -5.16 16.61
N ILE A 388 -4.96 -4.33 15.75
CA ILE A 388 -3.88 -4.74 14.83
C ILE A 388 -2.64 -5.15 15.62
N SER A 389 -2.34 -4.47 16.74
CA SER A 389 -1.18 -4.78 17.58
C SER A 389 -1.31 -6.13 18.31
N GLU A 390 -2.50 -6.76 18.31
CA GLU A 390 -2.69 -8.12 18.82
C GLU A 390 -2.22 -9.20 17.82
N PHE A 391 -1.99 -8.84 16.56
CA PHE A 391 -1.37 -9.71 15.56
C PHE A 391 0.15 -9.54 15.62
N GLU A 392 0.85 -10.55 16.14
CA GLU A 392 2.29 -10.48 16.38
C GLU A 392 3.09 -10.04 15.15
N GLY A 393 3.86 -8.95 15.29
CA GLY A 393 4.67 -8.37 14.21
C GLY A 393 3.90 -7.54 13.18
N ALA A 394 2.58 -7.39 13.30
CA ALA A 394 1.81 -6.44 12.52
C ALA A 394 1.79 -5.05 13.17
N SER A 395 1.64 -4.03 12.33
CA SER A 395 1.33 -2.67 12.77
C SER A 395 0.38 -2.02 11.77
N LEU A 396 -0.41 -1.05 12.24
CA LEU A 396 -1.22 -0.21 11.37
C LEU A 396 -0.30 0.50 10.37
N TYR A 397 -0.57 0.31 9.09
CA TYR A 397 0.28 0.85 8.05
C TYR A 397 -0.51 1.18 6.80
N TRP A 398 -0.03 2.20 6.11
CA TRP A 398 -0.49 2.60 4.80
C TRP A 398 0.67 3.24 4.05
N ALA A 399 0.75 2.99 2.75
CA ALA A 399 1.67 3.67 1.88
C ALA A 399 1.09 3.86 0.48
N ASP A 400 1.30 5.07 -0.04
CA ASP A 400 1.14 5.42 -1.44
C ASP A 400 2.41 5.07 -2.21
N ILE A 401 2.28 4.15 -3.17
CA ILE A 401 3.35 3.59 -3.98
C ILE A 401 3.30 4.15 -5.42
N GLY A 402 2.88 5.41 -5.57
CA GLY A 402 2.82 6.09 -6.86
C GLY A 402 4.18 6.35 -7.54
N THR A 403 5.32 6.13 -6.87
CA THR A 403 6.68 6.35 -7.44
C THR A 403 7.63 5.19 -7.21
N VAL A 404 8.67 5.06 -8.04
CA VAL A 404 9.72 4.02 -7.87
C VAL A 404 10.42 4.19 -6.53
N ASP A 405 10.77 5.41 -6.15
CA ASP A 405 11.45 5.68 -4.87
C ASP A 405 10.55 5.34 -3.67
N ALA A 406 9.24 5.59 -3.78
CA ALA A 406 8.29 5.14 -2.75
C ALA A 406 8.26 3.61 -2.69
N TYR A 407 8.16 2.93 -3.83
CA TYR A 407 8.20 1.46 -3.88
C TYR A 407 9.47 0.89 -3.27
N ILE A 408 10.65 1.38 -3.66
CA ILE A 408 11.97 0.94 -3.16
C ILE A 408 12.11 1.18 -1.66
N ARG A 409 11.55 2.27 -1.15
CA ARG A 409 11.54 2.52 0.29
C ARG A 409 10.61 1.52 0.99
N GLU A 410 9.38 1.37 0.51
CA GLU A 410 8.39 0.58 1.23
C GLU A 410 8.62 -0.91 1.15
N ILE A 411 9.13 -1.44 0.04
CA ILE A 411 9.53 -2.86 -0.06
C ILE A 411 10.59 -3.27 0.97
N THR A 412 11.50 -2.36 1.36
CA THR A 412 12.51 -2.66 2.39
C THR A 412 11.91 -2.68 3.80
N ASN A 413 10.72 -2.10 3.98
CA ASN A 413 9.96 -2.12 5.22
C ASN A 413 8.90 -3.24 5.24
N TRP A 414 8.20 -3.44 4.12
CA TRP A 414 7.06 -4.34 3.96
C TRP A 414 7.50 -5.79 3.79
N GLY A 415 7.06 -6.68 4.68
CA GLY A 415 7.49 -8.08 4.73
C GLY A 415 8.82 -8.30 5.44
N VAL A 416 9.55 -7.24 5.80
CA VAL A 416 10.83 -7.29 6.54
C VAL A 416 10.68 -6.70 7.95
N ASN A 417 10.29 -5.43 8.04
CA ASN A 417 10.08 -4.73 9.31
C ASN A 417 8.60 -4.74 9.74
N LEU A 418 7.70 -4.98 8.79
CA LEU A 418 6.27 -5.07 9.00
C LEU A 418 5.77 -6.38 8.43
N ILE A 419 5.12 -7.21 9.25
CA ILE A 419 4.49 -8.44 8.77
C ILE A 419 3.07 -8.09 8.27
N PRO A 420 2.76 -8.32 6.99
CA PRO A 420 1.42 -8.06 6.47
C PRO A 420 0.38 -8.94 7.16
N LEU A 421 -0.78 -8.37 7.49
CA LEU A 421 -1.87 -9.07 8.17
C LEU A 421 -2.29 -10.33 7.42
N TYR A 422 -2.30 -10.31 6.08
CA TYR A 422 -2.64 -11.49 5.30
C TYR A 422 -1.70 -12.67 5.59
N THR A 423 -0.41 -12.41 5.80
CA THR A 423 0.58 -13.46 6.09
C THR A 423 0.31 -14.10 7.45
N ILE A 424 -0.05 -13.29 8.46
CA ILE A 424 -0.35 -13.76 9.81
C ILE A 424 -1.66 -14.56 9.82
N ILE A 425 -2.70 -14.01 9.20
CA ILE A 425 -4.03 -14.62 9.18
C ILE A 425 -4.05 -15.95 8.42
N GLU A 426 -3.27 -16.07 7.34
CA GLU A 426 -3.18 -17.32 6.59
C GLU A 426 -2.20 -18.33 7.19
N GLY A 427 -1.16 -17.83 7.83
CA GLY A 427 -0.16 -18.66 8.50
C GLY A 427 -0.65 -19.29 9.81
N ASP A 428 -1.68 -18.73 10.44
CA ASP A 428 -2.20 -19.21 11.73
C ASP A 428 -3.74 -19.26 11.76
N GLU A 429 -4.29 -20.47 11.82
CA GLU A 429 -5.73 -20.74 11.93
C GLU A 429 -6.37 -20.14 13.19
N LYS A 430 -5.61 -19.97 14.30
CA LYS A 430 -6.11 -19.27 15.49
C LYS A 430 -6.33 -17.79 15.19
N MET A 431 -5.38 -17.15 14.50
CA MET A 431 -5.49 -15.74 14.11
C MET A 431 -6.60 -15.54 13.08
N ARG A 432 -6.80 -16.49 12.17
CA ARG A 432 -7.94 -16.50 11.26
C ARG A 432 -9.28 -16.53 12.00
N ARG A 433 -9.42 -17.42 12.97
CA ARG A 433 -10.63 -17.52 13.79
C ARG A 433 -10.85 -16.25 14.60
N TYR A 434 -9.79 -15.74 15.23
CA TYR A 434 -9.83 -14.50 15.99
C TYR A 434 -10.33 -13.33 15.13
N ALA A 435 -9.78 -13.15 13.92
CA ALA A 435 -10.19 -12.10 13.00
C ALA A 435 -11.68 -12.20 12.63
N LYS A 436 -12.20 -13.41 12.42
CA LYS A 436 -13.63 -13.66 12.15
C LYS A 436 -14.51 -13.36 13.35
N GLU A 437 -14.13 -13.85 14.54
CA GLU A 437 -14.88 -13.63 15.78
C GLU A 437 -14.97 -12.15 16.16
N LYS A 438 -13.95 -11.36 15.81
CA LYS A 438 -13.90 -9.91 16.01
C LYS A 438 -14.60 -9.12 14.90
N GLY A 439 -15.13 -9.78 13.87
CA GLY A 439 -15.77 -9.11 12.73
C GLY A 439 -14.82 -8.26 11.89
N LEU A 440 -13.53 -8.60 11.86
CA LEU A 440 -12.50 -7.89 11.10
C LEU A 440 -12.44 -8.37 9.64
N VAL A 441 -12.86 -9.60 9.39
CA VAL A 441 -12.94 -10.26 8.08
C VAL A 441 -14.28 -11.00 7.94
N TRP A 442 -14.64 -11.42 6.72
CA TRP A 442 -15.87 -12.17 6.42
C TRP A 442 -15.80 -13.67 6.74
#